data_AF-A0A661US89-F1
#
_entry.id   AF-A0A661US89-F1
#
_cell.length_a   1.000
_cell.length_b   1.000
_cell.length_c   1.000
_cell.angle_alpha   90.00
_cell.angle_beta   90.00
_cell.angle_gamma   90.00
#
_symmetry.space_group_name_H-M   'P 1'
#
loop_
_entity.id
_entity.type
_entity.pdbx_description
1 polymer ?
#
loop_
_entity_poly.entity_id
_entity_poly.type
_entity_poly.pdbx_seq_one_letter_code
_entity_poly.pdbx_strand_id
1 'polypeptide(L)'
;MAQRIKRRKCKHCKRLFLPDPRNANRQKYCSKSECRKASKASSQKRWLQKLENQDYFRGPDNVERVQLWRKAHPGYWRRKQKNTPHALQDPLNQQLTENIDNRDCFMSHALQDSLILQPAVLIGLIAQLTGSVLQEDIAMAACRMQQLGNDILKPQHKGGSHGTKTSDLSSAYPKNSQTVQLAGSSSGP
;
A
#
# COMPACT_ATOMS: atom_id res chain seq x y z
N MET A 1 24.77 -4.79 -9.99
CA MET A 1 25.61 -5.71 -9.19
C MET A 1 25.20 -5.64 -7.72
N ALA A 2 24.74 -6.74 -7.13
CA ALA A 2 24.36 -6.75 -5.72
C ALA A 2 25.60 -6.54 -4.83
N GLN A 3 25.63 -5.47 -4.03
CA GLN A 3 26.73 -5.23 -3.10
C GLN A 3 26.80 -6.37 -2.07
N ARG A 4 27.94 -7.08 -2.04
CA ARG A 4 28.20 -8.12 -1.03
C ARG A 4 28.31 -7.48 0.36
N ILE A 5 27.45 -7.91 1.28
CA ILE A 5 27.44 -7.43 2.66
C ILE A 5 28.65 -8.00 3.39
N LYS A 6 29.52 -7.12 3.89
CA LYS A 6 30.69 -7.50 4.68
C LYS A 6 30.30 -7.72 6.14
N ARG A 7 30.93 -8.71 6.78
CA ARG A 7 30.80 -8.93 8.23
C ARG A 7 31.39 -7.74 9.00
N ARG A 8 30.78 -7.38 10.13
CA ARG A 8 31.20 -6.26 10.99
C ARG A 8 31.32 -6.70 12.44
N LYS A 9 32.12 -5.98 13.22
CA LYS A 9 32.29 -6.23 14.67
C LYS A 9 31.19 -5.54 15.46
N CYS A 10 30.47 -6.28 16.31
CA CYS A 10 29.44 -5.72 17.19
C CYS A 10 30.06 -4.78 18.23
N LYS A 11 29.47 -3.59 18.42
CA LYS A 11 29.96 -2.64 19.44
C LYS A 11 29.81 -3.13 20.89
N HIS A 12 28.83 -4.00 21.17
CA HIS A 12 28.57 -4.56 22.50
C HIS A 12 29.40 -5.84 22.74
N CYS A 13 29.01 -6.97 22.15
CA CYS A 13 29.67 -8.26 22.43
C CYS A 13 30.99 -8.50 21.68
N LYS A 14 31.45 -7.54 20.86
CA LYS A 14 32.70 -7.60 20.07
C LYS A 14 32.82 -8.78 19.09
N ARG A 15 31.80 -9.61 18.92
CA ARG A 15 31.77 -10.70 17.93
C ARG A 15 31.49 -10.17 16.52
N LEU A 16 32.01 -10.85 15.51
CA LEU A 16 31.67 -10.60 14.11
C LEU A 16 30.24 -11.06 13.82
N PHE A 17 29.50 -10.27 13.06
CA PHE A 17 28.14 -10.60 12.60
C PHE A 17 27.95 -10.14 11.16
N LEU A 18 26.99 -10.75 10.46
CA LEU A 18 26.54 -10.28 9.15
C LEU A 18 25.40 -9.26 9.36
N PRO A 19 25.56 -7.99 8.95
CA PRO A 19 24.48 -7.02 8.99
C PRO A 19 23.30 -7.40 8.10
N ASP A 20 22.10 -6.92 8.45
CA ASP A 20 20.93 -7.01 7.59
C ASP A 20 21.17 -6.20 6.30
N PRO A 21 20.93 -6.77 5.09
CA PRO A 21 21.04 -6.05 3.81
C PRO A 21 20.39 -4.67 3.80
N ARG A 22 19.19 -4.55 4.38
CA ARG A 22 18.40 -3.31 4.39
C ARG A 22 19.04 -2.21 5.23
N ASN A 23 19.88 -2.60 6.18
CA ASN A 23 20.51 -1.69 7.15
C ASN A 23 22.02 -1.89 7.26
N ALA A 24 22.66 -2.47 6.24
CA ALA A 24 24.04 -2.93 6.34
C ALA A 24 25.01 -1.79 6.71
N ASN A 25 24.74 -0.61 6.16
CA ASN A 25 25.55 0.58 6.38
C ASN A 25 25.43 1.14 7.80
N ARG A 26 24.24 1.09 8.41
CA ARG A 26 23.97 1.73 9.72
C ARG A 26 23.97 0.75 10.90
N GLN A 27 23.83 -0.56 10.68
CA GLN A 27 23.79 -1.55 11.74
C GLN A 27 25.16 -1.70 12.43
N LYS A 28 25.21 -1.32 13.72
CA LYS A 28 26.41 -1.33 14.57
C LYS A 28 26.41 -2.46 15.62
N TYR A 29 25.26 -3.11 15.83
CA TYR A 29 25.05 -4.14 16.83
C TYR A 29 24.47 -5.41 16.16
N CYS A 30 24.82 -6.59 16.69
CA CYS A 30 24.24 -7.84 16.20
C CYS A 30 22.80 -8.03 16.72
N SER A 31 22.12 -9.05 16.21
CA SER A 31 20.70 -9.35 16.51
C SER A 31 20.44 -9.90 17.91
N LYS A 32 21.49 -10.29 18.66
CA LYS A 32 21.35 -10.83 20.04
C LYS A 32 20.59 -9.84 20.94
N SER A 33 19.70 -10.36 21.77
CA SER A 33 18.85 -9.58 22.70
C SER A 33 19.65 -8.56 23.51
N GLU A 34 20.72 -9.00 24.16
CA GLU A 34 21.59 -8.14 24.98
C GLU A 34 22.26 -7.03 24.15
N CYS A 35 22.67 -7.34 22.92
CA CYS A 35 23.26 -6.34 22.03
C CYS A 35 22.22 -5.33 21.51
N ARG A 36 20.96 -5.75 21.33
CA ARG A 36 19.84 -4.86 21.00
C ARG A 36 19.52 -3.93 22.16
N LYS A 37 19.48 -4.43 23.40
CA LYS A 37 19.31 -3.61 24.61
C LYS A 37 20.42 -2.57 24.71
N ALA A 38 21.68 -2.98 24.56
CA ALA A 38 22.82 -2.07 24.56
C ALA A 38 22.77 -1.04 23.42
N SER A 39 22.31 -1.44 22.23
CA SER A 39 22.08 -0.51 21.11
C SER A 39 21.07 0.57 21.49
N LYS A 40 19.90 0.18 22.02
CA LYS A 40 18.85 1.10 22.46
C LYS A 40 19.36 2.06 23.53
N ALA A 41 20.01 1.54 24.58
CA ALA A 41 20.60 2.34 25.64
C ALA A 41 21.63 3.35 25.11
N SER A 42 22.50 2.91 24.18
CA SER A 42 23.49 3.82 23.58
C SER A 42 22.86 4.94 22.76
N SER A 43 21.79 4.65 22.01
CA SER A 43 21.07 5.65 21.23
C SER A 43 20.31 6.60 22.13
N GLN A 44 19.65 6.08 23.17
CA GLN A 44 18.95 6.89 24.16
C GLN A 44 19.90 7.83 24.91
N LYS A 45 21.08 7.34 25.33
CA LYS A 45 22.10 8.18 25.96
C LYS A 45 22.56 9.31 25.03
N ARG A 46 22.86 9.02 23.76
CA ARG A 46 23.23 10.07 22.78
C ARG A 46 22.11 11.08 22.55
N TRP A 47 20.86 10.63 22.58
CA TRP A 47 19.71 11.50 22.39
C TRP A 47 19.49 12.42 23.60
N LEU A 48 19.57 11.87 24.82
CA LEU A 48 19.49 12.60 26.09
C LEU A 48 20.67 13.56 26.33
N GLN A 49 21.81 13.33 25.68
CA GLN A 49 22.96 14.25 25.78
C GLN A 49 22.70 15.64 25.16
N LYS A 50 21.71 15.75 24.27
CA LYS A 50 21.31 17.04 23.71
C LYS A 50 20.55 17.84 24.78
N LEU A 51 20.94 19.09 25.01
CA LEU A 51 20.32 19.99 26.00
C LEU A 51 18.78 19.99 25.90
N GLU A 52 18.24 20.12 24.68
CA GLU A 52 16.80 20.10 24.39
C GLU A 52 16.06 18.84 24.89
N ASN A 53 16.74 17.68 24.97
CA ASN A 53 16.12 16.40 25.29
C ASN A 53 16.45 15.90 26.70
N GLN A 54 17.30 16.61 27.47
CA GLN A 54 17.74 16.17 28.79
C GLN A 54 16.56 15.89 29.71
N ASP A 55 15.61 16.82 29.74
CA ASP A 55 14.44 16.74 30.59
C ASP A 55 13.23 16.15 29.86
N TYR A 56 13.36 15.59 28.65
CA TYR A 56 12.18 15.14 27.90
C TYR A 56 11.27 14.20 28.70
N PHE A 57 11.84 13.28 29.49
CA PHE A 57 11.05 12.34 30.31
C PHE A 57 10.60 12.89 31.67
N ARG A 58 11.12 14.04 32.11
CA ARG A 58 10.87 14.62 33.44
C ARG A 58 10.28 16.04 33.39
N GLY A 59 10.26 16.65 32.21
CA GLY A 59 9.88 18.03 32.00
C GLY A 59 8.38 18.24 32.12
N PRO A 60 7.95 19.43 32.57
CA PRO A 60 6.55 19.75 32.82
C PRO A 60 5.70 19.59 31.55
N ASP A 61 6.20 20.04 30.40
CA ASP A 61 5.48 19.99 29.12
C ASP A 61 5.10 18.56 28.72
N ASN A 62 5.99 17.58 28.94
CA ASN A 62 5.71 16.20 28.61
C ASN A 62 4.68 15.59 29.57
N VAL A 63 4.74 15.98 30.85
CA VAL A 63 3.76 15.56 31.86
C VAL A 63 2.39 16.13 31.51
N GLU A 64 2.28 17.42 31.22
CA GLU A 64 1.04 18.08 30.82
C GLU A 64 0.46 17.44 29.54
N ARG A 65 1.29 17.23 28.52
CA ARG A 65 0.89 16.55 27.27
C ARG A 65 0.30 15.17 27.55
N VAL A 66 0.91 14.37 28.42
CA VAL A 66 0.40 13.05 28.80
C VAL A 66 -0.91 13.16 29.58
N GLN A 67 -1.04 14.15 30.48
CA GLN A 67 -2.28 14.39 31.22
C GLN A 67 -3.43 14.80 30.29
N LEU A 68 -3.21 15.74 29.38
CA LEU A 68 -4.18 16.16 28.36
C LEU A 68 -4.59 14.97 27.48
N TRP A 69 -3.62 14.19 27.02
CA TRP A 69 -3.90 13.00 26.22
C TRP A 69 -4.77 11.98 26.97
N ARG A 70 -4.50 11.75 28.26
CA ARG A 70 -5.32 10.86 29.11
C ARG A 70 -6.73 11.38 29.34
N LYS A 71 -6.91 12.70 29.49
CA LYS A 71 -8.23 13.34 29.59
C LYS A 71 -9.05 13.16 28.31
N ALA A 72 -8.41 13.30 27.15
CA ALA A 72 -9.04 13.12 25.85
C ALA A 72 -9.31 11.64 25.50
N HIS A 73 -8.56 10.68 26.07
CA HIS A 73 -8.67 9.25 25.78
C HIS A 73 -8.95 8.44 27.05
N PRO A 74 -10.10 8.67 27.71
CA PRO A 74 -10.45 7.92 28.92
C PRO A 74 -10.59 6.44 28.59
N GLY A 75 -10.00 5.58 29.41
CA GLY A 75 -10.12 4.13 29.26
C GLY A 75 -9.11 3.47 28.32
N TYR A 76 -8.31 4.22 27.55
CA TYR A 76 -7.28 3.62 26.69
C TYR A 76 -6.28 2.73 27.44
N TRP A 77 -5.85 3.16 28.63
CA TRP A 77 -4.90 2.40 29.45
C TRP A 77 -5.55 1.24 30.21
N ARG A 78 -6.89 1.14 30.21
CA ARG A 78 -7.58 0.02 30.85
C ARG A 78 -7.42 -1.19 29.93
N ARG A 79 -6.79 -2.25 30.43
CA ARG A 79 -6.82 -3.54 29.74
C ARG A 79 -8.29 -3.95 29.59
N LYS A 80 -8.76 -4.17 28.36
CA LYS A 80 -10.03 -4.87 28.15
C LYS A 80 -9.96 -6.20 28.90
N GLN A 81 -11.02 -6.52 29.65
CA GLN A 81 -11.12 -7.80 30.35
C GLN A 81 -11.02 -8.93 29.33
N LYS A 82 -10.28 -9.99 29.67
CA LYS A 82 -9.96 -11.13 28.79
C LYS A 82 -11.16 -12.06 28.49
N ASN A 83 -12.39 -11.56 28.53
CA ASN A 83 -13.59 -12.40 28.44
C ASN A 83 -14.22 -12.44 27.03
N THR A 84 -13.43 -12.15 25.99
CA THR A 84 -13.82 -12.48 24.63
C THR A 84 -12.61 -13.10 23.93
N PRO A 85 -12.71 -14.35 23.45
CA PRO A 85 -11.73 -14.89 22.52
C PRO A 85 -11.93 -14.17 21.19
N HIS A 86 -11.42 -12.94 21.10
CA HIS A 86 -11.27 -12.24 19.84
C HIS A 86 -9.81 -12.38 19.42
N ALA A 87 -9.38 -13.63 19.25
CA ALA A 87 -8.39 -13.90 18.25
C ALA A 87 -9.11 -13.69 16.91
N LEU A 88 -8.70 -12.68 16.14
CA LEU A 88 -9.03 -12.53 14.71
C LEU A 88 -8.33 -13.62 13.88
N GLN A 89 -8.35 -14.83 14.40
CA GLN A 89 -7.85 -16.04 13.80
C GLN A 89 -8.87 -17.08 14.21
N ASP A 90 -9.91 -17.21 13.40
CA ASP A 90 -10.73 -18.40 13.43
C ASP A 90 -9.75 -19.59 13.32
N PRO A 91 -9.72 -20.49 14.31
CA PRO A 91 -8.92 -21.69 14.18
C PRO A 91 -9.43 -22.41 12.94
N LEU A 92 -8.54 -22.58 11.96
CA LEU A 92 -8.79 -23.38 10.78
C LEU A 92 -9.18 -24.78 11.26
N ASN A 93 -10.47 -25.04 11.36
CA ASN A 93 -10.97 -26.38 11.66
C ASN A 93 -10.47 -27.26 10.52
N GLN A 94 -9.58 -28.18 10.88
CA GLN A 94 -9.04 -29.17 9.98
C GLN A 94 -10.20 -30.09 9.58
N GLN A 95 -10.84 -29.80 8.44
CA GLN A 95 -11.90 -30.68 7.94
C GLN A 95 -11.27 -31.88 7.25
N LEU A 96 -11.66 -33.03 7.78
CA LEU A 96 -11.45 -34.39 7.30
C LEU A 96 -11.80 -34.47 5.81
N THR A 97 -10.88 -35.00 5.01
CA THR A 97 -11.12 -35.30 3.61
C THR A 97 -12.11 -36.48 3.50
N GLU A 98 -13.38 -36.19 3.25
CA GLU A 98 -14.33 -37.18 2.74
C GLU A 98 -14.66 -36.84 1.29
N ASN A 99 -14.11 -37.65 0.39
CA ASN A 99 -14.47 -37.69 -1.02
C ASN A 99 -15.93 -38.11 -1.15
N ILE A 100 -16.82 -37.20 -1.57
CA ILE A 100 -18.07 -37.58 -2.22
C ILE A 100 -18.31 -36.65 -3.40
N ASP A 101 -18.27 -37.28 -4.58
CA ASP A 101 -18.71 -36.74 -5.86
C ASP A 101 -20.18 -36.30 -5.79
N ASN A 102 -20.47 -35.01 -5.90
CA ASN A 102 -21.50 -34.52 -6.82
C ASN A 102 -21.56 -32.99 -6.90
N ARG A 103 -21.36 -32.54 -8.14
CA ARG A 103 -21.96 -31.41 -8.83
C ARG A 103 -22.93 -30.46 -8.09
N ASP A 104 -22.59 -29.18 -8.30
CA ASP A 104 -23.43 -27.99 -8.35
C ASP A 104 -23.83 -27.26 -7.06
N CYS A 105 -23.63 -25.94 -7.14
CA CYS A 105 -24.41 -24.85 -6.55
C CYS A 105 -23.73 -24.07 -5.40
N PHE A 106 -23.10 -22.96 -5.81
CA PHE A 106 -22.93 -21.71 -5.06
C PHE A 106 -22.22 -21.78 -3.71
N MET A 107 -20.89 -21.88 -3.75
CA MET A 107 -20.07 -21.33 -2.68
C MET A 107 -19.52 -19.98 -3.11
N SER A 108 -19.80 -18.99 -2.26
CA SER A 108 -19.40 -17.58 -2.34
C SER A 108 -17.88 -17.44 -2.49
N HIS A 109 -17.36 -17.66 -3.68
CA HIS A 109 -16.03 -17.20 -4.04
C HIS A 109 -16.09 -15.68 -4.13
N ALA A 110 -15.22 -15.00 -3.40
CA ALA A 110 -15.03 -13.57 -3.62
C ALA A 110 -14.80 -13.36 -5.13
N LEU A 111 -15.37 -12.31 -5.71
CA LEU A 111 -15.28 -12.02 -7.16
C LEU A 111 -13.86 -12.16 -7.72
N GLN A 112 -12.87 -11.89 -6.89
CA GLN A 112 -11.44 -12.01 -7.19
C GLN A 112 -11.01 -13.47 -7.46
N ASP A 113 -11.48 -14.43 -6.68
CA ASP A 113 -11.13 -15.85 -6.83
C ASP A 113 -11.84 -16.49 -8.03
N SER A 114 -13.06 -16.05 -8.32
CA SER A 114 -13.81 -16.48 -9.51
C SER A 114 -13.15 -16.03 -10.82
N LEU A 115 -12.56 -14.83 -10.83
CA LEU A 115 -11.82 -14.29 -11.98
C LEU A 115 -10.48 -14.99 -12.20
N ILE A 116 -9.85 -15.52 -11.13
CA ILE A 116 -8.60 -16.29 -11.23
C ILE A 116 -8.86 -17.70 -11.79
N LEU A 117 -10.03 -18.30 -11.51
CA LEU A 117 -10.37 -19.66 -11.96
C LEU A 117 -10.96 -19.73 -13.38
N GLN A 118 -11.44 -18.61 -13.95
CA GLN A 118 -12.09 -18.59 -15.28
C GLN A 118 -11.40 -17.62 -16.26
N PRO A 119 -10.25 -18.00 -16.83
CA PRO A 119 -9.52 -17.17 -17.79
C PRO A 119 -10.36 -16.80 -19.02
N ALA A 120 -11.30 -17.64 -19.43
CA ALA A 120 -12.18 -17.39 -20.58
C ALA A 120 -13.09 -16.17 -20.40
N VAL A 121 -13.60 -15.92 -19.19
CA VAL A 121 -14.48 -14.76 -18.91
C VAL A 121 -13.66 -13.47 -18.98
N LEU A 122 -12.46 -13.47 -18.39
CA LEU A 122 -11.56 -12.32 -18.43
C LEU A 122 -11.12 -12.01 -19.88
N ILE A 123 -10.76 -13.04 -20.64
CA ILE A 123 -10.38 -12.91 -22.05
C ILE A 123 -11.55 -12.39 -22.89
N GLY A 124 -12.76 -12.91 -22.68
CA GLY A 124 -13.97 -12.46 -23.37
C GLY A 124 -14.32 -11.00 -23.08
N LEU A 125 -14.21 -10.56 -21.81
CA LEU A 125 -14.44 -9.17 -21.42
C LEU A 125 -13.40 -8.23 -22.05
N ILE A 126 -12.12 -8.63 -22.07
CA ILE A 126 -11.06 -7.83 -22.70
C ILE A 126 -11.31 -7.73 -24.20
N ALA A 127 -11.60 -8.84 -24.88
CA ALA A 127 -11.91 -8.86 -26.30
C ALA A 127 -13.14 -8.00 -26.65
N GLN A 128 -14.17 -8.00 -25.80
CA GLN A 128 -15.34 -7.16 -25.97
C GLN A 128 -15.02 -5.67 -25.83
N LEU A 129 -14.14 -5.29 -24.90
CA LEU A 129 -13.77 -3.90 -24.66
C LEU A 129 -12.75 -3.37 -25.67
N THR A 130 -11.89 -4.23 -26.22
CA THR A 130 -10.88 -3.86 -27.22
C THR A 130 -11.38 -4.02 -28.66
N GLY A 131 -12.43 -4.82 -28.88
CA GLY A 131 -12.88 -5.22 -30.21
C GLY A 131 -11.91 -6.14 -30.95
N SER A 132 -10.90 -6.71 -30.26
CA SER A 132 -9.90 -7.60 -30.85
C SER A 132 -10.00 -9.00 -30.27
N VAL A 133 -9.97 -10.01 -31.15
CA VAL A 133 -9.86 -11.43 -30.80
C VAL A 133 -8.42 -11.96 -30.87
N LEU A 134 -7.48 -11.09 -31.29
CA LEU A 134 -6.08 -11.47 -31.45
C LEU A 134 -5.41 -11.58 -30.08
N GLN A 135 -4.71 -12.68 -29.85
CA GLN A 135 -4.15 -13.02 -28.55
C GLN A 135 -3.12 -11.99 -28.07
N GLU A 136 -2.32 -11.44 -28.97
CA GLU A 136 -1.31 -10.41 -28.68
C GLU A 136 -1.96 -9.09 -28.21
N ASP A 137 -3.04 -8.68 -28.85
CA ASP A 137 -3.78 -7.47 -28.49
C ASP A 137 -4.50 -7.63 -27.15
N ILE A 138 -5.09 -8.79 -26.91
CA ILE A 138 -5.73 -9.15 -25.63
C ILE A 138 -4.69 -9.14 -24.51
N ALA A 139 -3.51 -9.72 -24.74
CA ALA A 139 -2.44 -9.72 -23.76
C ALA A 139 -1.92 -8.30 -23.44
N MET A 140 -1.76 -7.45 -24.46
CA MET A 140 -1.37 -6.05 -24.25
C MET A 140 -2.43 -5.26 -23.48
N ALA A 141 -3.71 -5.45 -23.81
CA ALA A 141 -4.82 -4.80 -23.12
C ALA A 141 -4.93 -5.27 -21.66
N ALA A 142 -4.77 -6.57 -21.40
CA ALA A 142 -4.75 -7.13 -20.05
C ALA A 142 -3.66 -6.48 -19.18
N CYS A 143 -2.43 -6.39 -19.70
CA CYS A 143 -1.30 -5.77 -19.01
C CYS A 143 -1.57 -4.28 -18.69
N ARG A 144 -2.12 -3.52 -19.65
CA ARG A 144 -2.47 -2.11 -19.44
C ARG A 144 -3.56 -1.94 -18.39
N MET A 145 -4.60 -2.77 -18.42
CA MET A 145 -5.69 -2.76 -17.43
C MET A 145 -5.17 -3.10 -16.03
N GLN A 146 -4.26 -4.08 -15.92
CA GLN A 146 -3.61 -4.42 -14.65
C GLN A 146 -2.74 -3.26 -14.12
N GLN A 147 -2.04 -2.55 -14.99
CA GLN A 147 -1.24 -1.39 -14.59
C GLN A 147 -2.13 -0.25 -14.08
N LEU A 148 -3.21 0.09 -14.80
CA LEU A 148 -4.21 1.08 -14.36
C LEU A 148 -4.84 0.69 -13.02
N GLY A 149 -5.23 -0.58 -12.84
CA GLY A 149 -5.77 -1.07 -11.58
C GLY A 149 -4.78 -0.93 -10.42
N ASN A 150 -3.50 -1.22 -10.65
CA ASN A 150 -2.44 -1.03 -9.66
C ASN A 150 -2.23 0.45 -9.31
N ASP A 151 -2.28 1.36 -10.28
CA ASP A 151 -2.12 2.80 -10.06
C ASP A 151 -3.29 3.39 -9.24
N ILE A 152 -4.51 2.88 -9.45
CA ILE A 152 -5.70 3.26 -8.66
C ILE A 152 -5.63 2.71 -7.22
N LEU A 153 -5.24 1.44 -7.04
CA LEU A 153 -5.19 0.78 -5.74
C LEU A 153 -3.98 1.21 -4.88
N LYS A 154 -2.89 1.62 -5.52
CA LYS A 154 -1.69 2.15 -4.89
C LYS A 154 -1.48 3.58 -5.39
N PRO A 155 -2.31 4.55 -4.99
CA PRO A 155 -2.10 5.93 -5.38
C PRO A 155 -0.69 6.32 -4.97
N GLN A 156 0.15 6.59 -5.96
CA GLN A 156 1.51 7.03 -5.74
C GLN A 156 1.39 8.37 -5.01
N HIS A 157 1.64 8.40 -3.69
CA HIS A 157 1.87 9.64 -2.95
C HIS A 157 3.22 10.22 -3.38
N LYS A 158 3.26 10.71 -4.61
CA LYS A 158 4.25 11.64 -5.12
C LYS A 158 3.46 12.77 -5.77
N GLY A 159 3.29 13.85 -5.02
CA GLY A 159 2.87 15.12 -5.59
C GLY A 159 3.83 15.46 -6.73
N GLY A 160 3.29 15.47 -7.95
CA GLY A 160 4.05 15.69 -9.16
C GLY A 160 3.10 16.24 -10.21
N SER A 161 3.09 17.56 -10.32
CA SER A 161 2.43 18.31 -11.38
C SER A 161 2.85 17.77 -12.75
N HIS A 162 1.92 17.12 -13.45
CA HIS A 162 1.98 16.95 -14.88
C HIS A 162 0.65 17.41 -15.45
N GLY A 163 0.65 18.67 -15.91
CA GLY A 163 -0.38 19.20 -16.77
C GLY A 163 -0.57 18.28 -17.97
N THR A 164 -1.83 18.00 -18.25
CA THR A 164 -2.34 17.40 -19.48
C THR A 164 -1.62 17.98 -20.70
N LYS A 165 -0.79 17.16 -21.36
CA LYS A 165 -0.50 17.30 -22.78
C LYS A 165 -1.29 16.24 -23.52
N THR A 166 -2.52 16.61 -23.87
CA THR A 166 -3.25 15.99 -24.98
C THR A 166 -2.46 16.30 -26.26
N SER A 167 -1.91 15.26 -26.87
CA SER A 167 -1.40 15.31 -28.24
C SER A 167 -2.58 15.08 -29.17
N ASP A 168 -3.04 16.13 -29.84
CA ASP A 168 -4.05 16.06 -30.89
C ASP A 168 -3.47 15.33 -32.10
N LEU A 169 -3.97 14.11 -32.33
CA LEU A 169 -3.84 13.43 -33.63
C LEU A 169 -5.04 13.82 -34.49
N SER A 170 -4.70 14.46 -35.61
CA SER A 170 -5.56 14.82 -36.74
C SER A 170 -6.52 13.71 -37.16
N SER A 171 -7.80 14.06 -37.35
CA SER A 171 -8.72 13.29 -38.19
C SER A 171 -9.60 14.24 -38.99
N ALA A 172 -9.71 13.93 -40.28
CA ALA A 172 -10.19 14.76 -41.36
C ALA A 172 -11.70 15.01 -41.37
N TYR A 173 -12.08 16.17 -41.92
CA TYR A 173 -13.45 16.52 -42.34
C TYR A 173 -14.03 15.52 -43.37
N PRO A 174 -15.36 15.44 -43.45
CA PRO A 174 -15.98 15.89 -44.70
C PRO A 174 -17.13 16.91 -44.53
N LYS A 175 -17.37 17.61 -45.64
CA LYS A 175 -18.30 18.70 -45.92
C LYS A 175 -19.77 18.28 -45.90
N ASN A 176 -20.64 19.16 -45.37
CA ASN A 176 -21.68 19.88 -46.13
C ASN A 176 -22.57 20.66 -45.13
N SER A 177 -22.50 21.98 -45.11
CA SER A 177 -23.34 22.92 -45.87
C SER A 177 -24.68 23.22 -45.20
N GLN A 178 -24.77 24.35 -44.49
CA GLN A 178 -25.72 25.41 -44.82
C GLN A 178 -25.43 26.69 -44.02
N THR A 179 -25.14 27.76 -44.77
CA THR A 179 -25.10 29.14 -44.31
C THR A 179 -26.47 29.74 -44.53
N VAL A 180 -27.07 30.34 -43.50
CA VAL A 180 -28.16 31.32 -43.65
C VAL A 180 -27.77 32.55 -42.84
N GLN A 181 -27.72 33.69 -43.52
CA GLN A 181 -27.26 34.99 -43.03
C GLN A 181 -28.40 35.82 -42.41
N LEU A 182 -28.02 36.56 -41.35
CA LEU A 182 -28.26 37.99 -41.05
C LEU A 182 -29.64 38.66 -41.34
N ALA A 183 -30.26 39.16 -40.27
CA ALA A 183 -30.95 40.48 -40.08
C ALA A 183 -32.03 40.31 -38.98
N GLY A 184 -32.35 41.23 -38.07
CA GLY A 184 -31.95 42.59 -37.74
C GLY A 184 -32.60 42.97 -36.39
N SER A 185 -32.23 44.12 -35.84
CA SER A 185 -32.59 44.62 -34.50
C SER A 185 -34.08 45.04 -34.29
N SER A 186 -34.35 45.43 -33.02
CA SER A 186 -35.54 46.09 -32.41
C SER A 186 -36.57 45.13 -31.79
N SER A 187 -37.21 45.40 -30.65
CA SER A 187 -37.32 46.51 -29.69
C SER A 187 -37.93 45.96 -28.38
N GLY A 188 -37.92 46.75 -27.29
CA GLY A 188 -38.31 46.38 -25.92
C GLY A 188 -39.76 45.91 -25.70
N PRO A 189 -40.16 45.70 -24.43
CA PRO A 189 -40.39 46.79 -23.47
C PRO A 189 -39.47 46.80 -22.24
#